data_AF-A0A059LEN4-F1
#
_entry.id   AF-A0A059LEN4-F1
#
_cell.length_a   1.000
_cell.length_b   1.000
_cell.length_c   1.000
_cell.angle_alpha   90.00
_cell.angle_beta   90.00
_cell.angle_gamma   90.00
#
_symmetry.space_group_name_H-M   'P 1'
#
loop_
_entity.id
_entity.type
_entity.pdbx_description
1 polymer ?
#
loop_
_entity_poly.entity_id
_entity_poly.type
_entity_poly.pdbx_seq_one_letter_code
_entity_poly.pdbx_strand_id
1 'polypeptide(L)'
;MQPVAVVVGAVLMWASSTAARRSAATQAVVDQCTSLGETPIQENSVYIYDELYHVTKNPFLWKDYEPIPFDKMHPSMLVSAACDLVQDLHAGLDELESETSAAWHKVVQPLVLLYDSYERVTSMFDLLSTVIQTAPMEAVAHQGKELASSFNHRLHQSMALHALLLRVRSRSTAAHELSHWQLRALDHWILMIEYGGLRFANNPAEVAEFKRLDNEEANLKRQFISNVYDGTEAFHLTLRNGKHLRGVPHSTLASMAAEAQARNFTYSR
;
A
#
# COMPACT_ATOMS: atom_id res chain seq x y z
N MET A 1 -5.93 19.79 -47.03
CA MET A 1 -6.11 18.43 -46.48
C MET A 1 -4.79 17.93 -45.91
N GLN A 2 -4.42 18.32 -44.68
CA GLN A 2 -3.24 17.81 -43.97
C GLN A 2 -3.34 17.72 -42.41
N PRO A 3 -4.51 17.73 -41.73
CA PRO A 3 -4.51 17.59 -40.27
C PRO A 3 -4.47 16.13 -39.76
N VAL A 4 -4.75 15.13 -40.60
CA VAL A 4 -4.92 13.73 -40.14
C VAL A 4 -3.58 13.01 -39.85
N ALA A 5 -2.53 13.30 -40.62
CA ALA A 5 -1.25 12.60 -40.47
C ALA A 5 -0.48 12.98 -39.18
N VAL A 6 -0.61 14.23 -38.72
CA VAL A 6 0.07 14.71 -37.51
C VAL A 6 -0.55 14.12 -36.25
N VAL A 7 -1.88 13.98 -36.21
CA VAL A 7 -2.60 13.39 -35.06
C VAL A 7 -2.30 11.89 -34.93
N VAL A 8 -2.25 11.15 -36.05
CA VAL A 8 -1.92 9.72 -36.03
C VAL A 8 -0.45 9.49 -35.62
N GLY A 9 0.47 10.34 -36.08
CA GLY A 9 1.88 10.28 -35.68
C GLY A 9 2.11 10.53 -34.18
N ALA A 10 1.43 11.51 -33.60
CA ALA A 10 1.51 11.81 -32.16
C ALA A 10 0.92 10.70 -31.29
N VAL A 11 -0.21 10.09 -31.71
CA VAL A 11 -0.84 8.96 -31.02
C VAL A 11 0.04 7.70 -31.06
N LEU A 12 0.70 7.42 -32.19
CA LEU A 12 1.61 6.29 -32.34
C LEU A 12 2.92 6.48 -31.53
N MET A 13 3.49 7.69 -31.52
CA MET A 13 4.67 8.01 -30.69
C MET A 13 4.34 7.93 -29.20
N TRP A 14 3.16 8.43 -28.80
CA TRP A 14 2.70 8.31 -27.42
C TRP A 14 2.52 6.84 -27.03
N ALA A 15 1.75 6.06 -27.79
CA ALA A 15 1.49 4.64 -27.50
C ALA A 15 2.78 3.79 -27.42
N SER A 16 3.76 4.05 -28.28
CA SER A 16 5.08 3.40 -28.24
C SER A 16 5.87 3.76 -26.97
N SER A 17 5.82 5.04 -26.57
CA SER A 17 6.46 5.53 -25.34
C SER A 17 5.76 5.02 -24.06
N THR A 18 4.45 4.76 -24.13
CA THR A 18 3.67 4.20 -23.01
C THR A 18 3.95 2.71 -22.87
N ALA A 19 4.02 1.95 -23.96
CA ALA A 19 4.39 0.53 -23.93
C ALA A 19 5.82 0.30 -23.37
N ALA A 20 6.79 1.12 -23.78
CA ALA A 20 8.15 1.05 -23.24
C ALA A 20 8.22 1.41 -21.74
N ARG A 21 7.45 2.41 -21.29
CA ARG A 21 7.35 2.79 -19.87
C ARG A 21 6.62 1.74 -19.01
N ARG A 22 5.62 1.05 -19.58
CA ARG A 22 4.90 -0.08 -18.95
C ARG A 22 5.84 -1.24 -18.62
N SER A 23 6.61 -1.71 -19.61
CA SER A 23 7.60 -2.78 -19.41
C SER A 23 8.74 -2.40 -18.46
N ALA A 24 9.18 -1.14 -18.47
CA ALA A 24 10.28 -0.69 -17.61
C ALA A 24 9.91 -0.61 -16.12
N ALA A 25 8.68 -0.20 -15.77
CA ALA A 25 8.23 -0.12 -14.38
C ALA A 25 8.11 -1.52 -13.74
N THR A 26 7.50 -2.46 -14.45
CA THR A 26 7.38 -3.85 -14.01
C THR A 26 8.77 -4.49 -13.86
N GLN A 27 9.68 -4.26 -14.81
CA GLN A 27 11.04 -4.80 -14.74
C GLN A 27 11.85 -4.21 -13.59
N ALA A 28 11.78 -2.89 -13.36
CA ALA A 28 12.50 -2.25 -12.25
C ALA A 28 12.10 -2.82 -10.88
N VAL A 29 10.82 -3.15 -10.71
CA VAL A 29 10.33 -3.76 -9.48
C VAL A 29 10.76 -5.23 -9.35
N VAL A 30 10.74 -5.99 -10.46
CA VAL A 30 11.30 -7.35 -10.49
C VAL A 30 12.78 -7.36 -10.13
N ASP A 31 13.56 -6.41 -10.66
CA ASP A 31 14.98 -6.27 -10.36
C ASP A 31 15.20 -5.91 -8.88
N GLN A 32 14.36 -5.02 -8.33
CA GLN A 32 14.40 -4.65 -6.91
C GLN A 32 14.07 -5.86 -6.02
N CYS A 33 13.03 -6.63 -6.31
CA CYS A 33 12.68 -7.85 -5.58
C CYS A 33 13.80 -8.90 -5.66
N THR A 34 14.37 -9.11 -6.85
CA THR A 34 15.49 -10.03 -7.06
C THR A 34 16.71 -9.63 -6.23
N SER A 35 17.00 -8.31 -6.12
CA SER A 35 18.10 -7.79 -5.29
C SER A 35 17.91 -8.04 -3.79
N LEU A 36 16.66 -8.22 -3.35
CA LEU A 36 16.31 -8.54 -1.96
C LEU A 36 16.36 -10.05 -1.68
N GLY A 37 16.75 -10.87 -2.66
CA GLY A 37 16.73 -12.32 -2.55
C GLY A 37 15.34 -12.93 -2.74
N GLU A 38 14.34 -12.11 -3.09
CA GLU A 38 12.98 -12.54 -3.41
C GLU A 38 12.91 -12.87 -4.90
N THR A 39 12.81 -14.14 -5.24
CA THR A 39 12.49 -14.57 -6.61
C THR A 39 10.97 -14.66 -6.77
N PRO A 40 10.41 -14.33 -7.96
CA PRO A 40 9.02 -14.63 -8.26
C PRO A 40 8.74 -16.09 -7.92
N ILE A 41 7.71 -16.37 -7.12
CA ILE A 41 7.48 -17.69 -6.52
C ILE A 41 7.31 -18.74 -7.62
N GLN A 42 8.39 -19.45 -7.95
CA GLN A 42 8.34 -20.78 -8.52
C GLN A 42 8.23 -21.74 -7.35
N GLU A 43 6.99 -22.13 -7.03
CA GLU A 43 6.66 -23.37 -6.33
C GLU A 43 7.57 -23.71 -5.14
N ASN A 44 7.69 -22.79 -4.16
CA ASN A 44 8.56 -23.01 -3.01
C ASN A 44 7.79 -23.13 -1.70
N SER A 45 8.30 -24.04 -0.88
CA SER A 45 7.72 -24.42 0.40
C SER A 45 8.25 -23.50 1.50
N VAL A 46 7.37 -22.93 2.33
CA VAL A 46 7.75 -22.03 3.42
C VAL A 46 7.57 -22.77 4.75
N TYR A 47 8.57 -22.69 5.62
CA TYR A 47 8.44 -23.21 6.98
C TYR A 47 7.68 -22.20 7.84
N ILE A 48 6.60 -22.65 8.48
CA ILE A 48 5.84 -21.89 9.48
C ILE A 48 5.83 -22.76 10.75
N TYR A 49 6.38 -22.27 11.87
CA TYR A 49 6.45 -22.99 13.14
C TYR A 49 6.93 -24.46 13.02
N ASP A 50 8.06 -24.69 12.35
CA ASP A 50 8.64 -26.02 12.06
C ASP A 50 7.82 -26.94 11.13
N GLU A 51 6.74 -26.46 10.53
CA GLU A 51 5.94 -27.19 9.53
C GLU A 51 6.20 -26.67 8.11
N LEU A 52 6.43 -27.59 7.16
CA LEU A 52 6.65 -27.27 5.75
C LEU A 52 5.30 -27.07 5.04
N TYR A 53 4.98 -25.83 4.67
CA TYR A 53 3.78 -25.53 3.88
C TYR A 53 4.14 -25.42 2.39
N HIS A 54 3.48 -26.23 1.56
CA HIS A 54 3.48 -26.05 0.11
C HIS A 54 2.52 -24.89 -0.22
N VAL A 55 3.08 -23.68 -0.30
CA VAL A 55 2.34 -22.46 -0.57
C VAL A 55 2.47 -22.15 -2.05
N THR A 56 1.40 -22.31 -2.82
CA THR A 56 1.38 -21.87 -4.24
C THR A 56 1.31 -20.35 -4.36
N LYS A 57 0.87 -19.63 -3.32
CA LYS A 57 0.83 -18.16 -3.25
C LYS A 57 0.85 -17.66 -1.80
N ASN A 58 1.64 -16.63 -1.50
CA ASN A 58 1.82 -16.06 -0.15
C ASN A 58 0.47 -15.83 0.60
N PRO A 59 0.32 -16.20 1.90
CA PRO A 59 -0.93 -16.07 2.64
C PRO A 59 -1.51 -14.64 2.72
N PHE A 60 -0.66 -13.62 2.65
CA PHE A 60 -1.10 -12.22 2.57
C PHE A 60 -1.90 -11.92 1.30
N LEU A 61 -1.77 -12.72 0.24
CA LEU A 61 -2.41 -12.49 -1.06
C LEU A 61 -3.70 -13.29 -1.27
N TRP A 62 -4.11 -14.09 -0.30
CA TRP A 62 -5.33 -14.89 -0.41
C TRP A 62 -6.58 -13.99 -0.35
N LYS A 63 -7.51 -14.17 -1.31
CA LYS A 63 -8.67 -13.28 -1.50
C LYS A 63 -9.95 -13.76 -0.82
N ASP A 64 -10.09 -15.07 -0.60
CA ASP A 64 -11.39 -15.70 -0.27
C ASP A 64 -11.42 -16.38 1.11
N TYR A 65 -10.55 -15.96 2.04
CA TYR A 65 -10.51 -16.54 3.38
C TYR A 65 -11.14 -15.60 4.41
N GLU A 66 -12.30 -16.00 4.92
CA GLU A 66 -12.89 -15.48 6.15
C GLU A 66 -12.99 -16.61 7.19
N PRO A 67 -12.41 -16.46 8.39
CA PRO A 67 -11.66 -15.30 8.88
C PRO A 67 -10.26 -15.16 8.24
N ILE A 68 -9.66 -13.98 8.36
CA ILE A 68 -8.26 -13.72 7.96
C ILE A 68 -7.35 -14.74 8.68
N PRO A 69 -6.52 -15.50 7.95
CA PRO A 69 -5.71 -16.58 8.53
C PRO A 69 -4.43 -16.05 9.18
N PHE A 70 -4.57 -15.30 10.27
CA PHE A 70 -3.44 -14.73 11.02
C PHE A 70 -2.44 -15.79 11.52
N ASP A 71 -2.91 -17.02 11.78
CA ASP A 71 -2.10 -18.18 12.15
C ASP A 71 -1.08 -18.60 11.08
N LYS A 72 -1.30 -18.18 9.83
CA LYS A 72 -0.46 -18.49 8.67
C LYS A 72 0.32 -17.27 8.16
N MET A 73 0.15 -16.10 8.79
CA MET A 73 0.81 -14.86 8.40
C MET A 73 2.00 -14.59 9.30
N HIS A 74 3.21 -14.65 8.74
CA HIS A 74 4.43 -14.36 9.47
C HIS A 74 5.11 -13.09 8.94
N PRO A 75 5.69 -12.23 9.80
CA PRO A 75 6.39 -11.02 9.37
C PRO A 75 7.43 -11.25 8.26
N SER A 76 8.15 -12.38 8.29
CA SER A 76 9.15 -12.70 7.25
C SER A 76 8.58 -12.86 5.84
N MET A 77 7.25 -12.93 5.68
CA MET A 77 6.58 -13.09 4.38
C MET A 77 6.09 -11.74 3.79
N LEU A 78 6.26 -10.63 4.50
CA LEU A 78 5.72 -9.32 4.08
C LEU A 78 6.39 -8.80 2.80
N VAL A 79 7.73 -8.91 2.70
CA VAL A 79 8.49 -8.42 1.55
C VAL A 79 8.20 -9.27 0.32
N SER A 80 8.18 -10.60 0.44
CA SER A 80 7.77 -11.48 -0.65
C SER A 80 6.31 -11.24 -1.08
N ALA A 81 5.39 -11.01 -0.14
CA ALA A 81 4.01 -10.63 -0.44
C ALA A 81 3.94 -9.33 -1.24
N ALA A 82 4.71 -8.30 -0.84
CA ALA A 82 4.77 -7.03 -1.53
C ALA A 82 5.30 -7.20 -2.96
N CYS A 83 6.34 -8.02 -3.14
CA CYS A 83 6.97 -8.32 -4.43
C CYS A 83 6.04 -9.04 -5.41
N ASP A 84 5.30 -10.05 -4.94
CA ASP A 84 4.30 -10.73 -5.76
C ASP A 84 3.12 -9.79 -6.10
N LEU A 85 2.63 -9.05 -5.09
CA LEU A 85 1.52 -8.12 -5.23
C LEU A 85 1.82 -7.07 -6.30
N VAL A 86 2.97 -6.39 -6.20
CA VAL A 86 3.29 -5.26 -7.07
C VAL A 86 3.48 -5.69 -8.53
N GLN A 87 3.93 -6.92 -8.78
CA GLN A 87 3.97 -7.51 -10.13
C GLN A 87 2.54 -7.70 -10.68
N ASP A 88 1.66 -8.33 -9.91
CA ASP A 88 0.25 -8.52 -10.27
C ASP A 88 -0.46 -7.16 -10.51
N LEU A 89 -0.18 -6.18 -9.65
CA LEU A 89 -0.76 -4.84 -9.71
C LEU A 89 -0.31 -4.07 -10.95
N HIS A 90 0.97 -4.11 -11.29
CA HIS A 90 1.50 -3.45 -12.48
C HIS A 90 1.01 -4.10 -13.77
N ALA A 91 0.92 -5.43 -13.81
CA ALA A 91 0.36 -6.14 -14.95
C ALA A 91 -1.13 -5.80 -15.15
N GLY A 92 -1.93 -5.79 -14.07
CA GLY A 92 -3.33 -5.38 -14.14
C GLY A 92 -3.51 -3.92 -14.56
N LEU A 93 -2.60 -3.02 -14.15
CA LEU A 93 -2.60 -1.63 -14.61
C LEU A 93 -2.22 -1.53 -16.10
N ASP A 94 -1.28 -2.34 -16.59
CA ASP A 94 -0.93 -2.41 -18.02
C ASP A 94 -2.15 -2.79 -18.86
N GLU A 95 -2.93 -3.78 -18.42
CA GLU A 95 -4.17 -4.21 -19.05
C GLU A 95 -5.20 -3.07 -19.09
N LEU A 96 -5.44 -2.41 -17.97
CA LEU A 96 -6.34 -1.25 -17.87
C LEU A 96 -5.91 -0.09 -18.77
N GLU A 97 -4.62 0.21 -18.84
CA GLU A 97 -4.08 1.26 -19.71
C GLU A 97 -4.15 0.91 -21.20
N SER A 98 -4.26 -0.38 -21.53
CA SER A 98 -4.44 -0.87 -22.89
C SER A 98 -5.91 -0.97 -23.31
N GLU A 99 -6.85 -0.92 -22.36
CA GLU A 99 -8.27 -1.03 -22.62
C GLU A 99 -8.78 0.17 -23.45
N THR A 100 -9.56 -0.16 -24.48
CA THR A 100 -10.12 0.81 -25.42
C THR A 100 -11.62 1.00 -25.22
N SER A 101 -12.28 0.02 -24.62
CA SER A 101 -13.70 0.03 -24.28
C SER A 101 -13.96 0.93 -23.07
N ALA A 102 -14.70 2.02 -23.28
CA ALA A 102 -15.13 2.91 -22.21
C ALA A 102 -16.38 2.37 -21.49
N ALA A 103 -16.29 1.16 -20.92
CA ALA A 103 -17.38 0.49 -20.20
C ALA A 103 -17.03 0.22 -18.73
N TRP A 104 -18.00 0.42 -17.83
CA TRP A 104 -17.82 0.24 -16.38
C TRP A 104 -17.18 -1.10 -16.00
N HIS A 105 -17.72 -2.21 -16.53
CA HIS A 105 -17.28 -3.57 -16.21
C HIS A 105 -15.90 -3.92 -16.79
N LYS A 106 -15.37 -3.11 -17.72
CA LYS A 106 -14.03 -3.28 -18.32
C LYS A 106 -12.98 -2.36 -17.72
N VAL A 107 -13.40 -1.23 -17.14
CA VAL A 107 -12.49 -0.20 -16.65
C VAL A 107 -12.58 -0.07 -15.14
N VAL A 108 -13.74 0.36 -14.64
CA VAL A 108 -13.88 0.76 -13.24
C VAL A 108 -13.94 -0.46 -12.33
N GLN A 109 -14.66 -1.51 -12.71
CA GLN A 109 -14.74 -2.73 -11.90
C GLN A 109 -13.37 -3.42 -11.76
N PRO A 110 -12.58 -3.65 -12.83
CA PRO A 110 -11.24 -4.20 -12.67
C PRO A 110 -10.29 -3.26 -11.91
N LEU A 111 -10.39 -1.94 -12.11
CA LEU A 111 -9.63 -0.96 -11.31
C LEU A 111 -9.91 -1.09 -9.81
N VAL A 112 -11.19 -1.22 -9.43
CA VAL A 112 -11.58 -1.41 -8.02
C VAL A 112 -11.01 -2.71 -7.45
N LEU A 113 -11.07 -3.82 -8.19
CA LEU A 113 -10.52 -5.11 -7.74
C LEU A 113 -8.99 -5.09 -7.62
N LEU A 114 -8.33 -4.34 -8.51
CA LEU A 114 -6.89 -4.15 -8.49
C LEU A 114 -6.48 -3.36 -7.24
N TYR A 115 -7.13 -2.22 -7.00
CA TYR A 115 -6.85 -1.38 -5.84
C TYR A 115 -7.26 -2.02 -4.51
N ASP A 116 -8.36 -2.76 -4.47
CA ASP A 116 -8.72 -3.58 -3.31
C ASP A 116 -7.61 -4.56 -2.93
N SER A 117 -6.95 -5.15 -3.94
CA SER A 117 -5.83 -6.05 -3.69
C SER A 117 -4.62 -5.33 -3.11
N TYR A 118 -4.36 -4.10 -3.55
CA TYR A 118 -3.35 -3.24 -2.95
C TYR A 118 -3.69 -2.93 -1.48
N GLU A 119 -4.87 -2.37 -1.22
CA GLU A 119 -5.32 -1.95 0.11
C GLU A 119 -5.37 -3.10 1.13
N ARG A 120 -5.88 -4.28 0.73
CA ARG A 120 -5.95 -5.45 1.63
C ARG A 120 -4.58 -5.86 2.13
N VAL A 121 -3.56 -5.84 1.28
CA VAL A 121 -2.22 -6.30 1.66
C VAL A 121 -1.48 -5.22 2.43
N THR A 122 -1.51 -3.97 1.98
CA THR A 122 -0.80 -2.87 2.65
C THR A 122 -1.39 -2.55 4.03
N SER A 123 -2.72 -2.65 4.19
CA SER A 123 -3.36 -2.50 5.51
C SER A 123 -2.93 -3.58 6.50
N MET A 124 -2.60 -4.79 6.05
CA MET A 124 -2.01 -5.82 6.90
C MET A 124 -0.60 -5.47 7.35
N PHE A 125 0.17 -4.75 6.51
CA PHE A 125 1.50 -4.27 6.89
C PHE A 125 1.36 -3.21 7.99
N ASP A 126 0.39 -2.30 7.86
CA ASP A 126 0.05 -1.31 8.90
C ASP A 126 -0.39 -1.98 10.21
N LEU A 127 -1.34 -2.91 10.14
CA LEU A 127 -1.85 -3.63 11.30
C LEU A 127 -0.73 -4.35 12.05
N LEU A 128 0.07 -5.15 11.36
CA LEU A 128 1.15 -5.92 11.99
C LEU A 128 2.23 -5.00 12.58
N SER A 129 2.57 -3.90 11.93
CA SER A 129 3.51 -2.92 12.49
C SER A 129 2.96 -2.21 13.74
N THR A 130 1.64 -2.05 13.83
CA THR A 130 0.97 -1.43 14.98
C THR A 130 0.88 -2.38 16.18
N VAL A 131 0.66 -3.68 15.92
CA VAL A 131 0.48 -4.70 16.97
C VAL A 131 1.81 -5.30 17.42
N ILE A 132 2.77 -5.47 16.52
CA ILE A 132 4.08 -6.06 16.79
C ILE A 132 5.13 -4.94 16.76
N GLN A 133 5.20 -4.19 17.85
CA GLN A 133 6.01 -2.98 17.98
C GLN A 133 7.50 -3.30 18.25
N THR A 134 8.17 -3.87 17.25
CA THR A 134 9.60 -4.20 17.30
C THR A 134 10.33 -3.60 16.10
N ALA A 135 11.59 -3.18 16.27
CA ALA A 135 12.39 -2.60 15.19
C ALA A 135 12.51 -3.53 13.94
N PRO A 136 12.70 -4.85 14.08
CA PRO A 136 12.69 -5.75 12.93
C PRO A 136 11.34 -5.78 12.18
N MET A 137 10.22 -5.78 12.91
CA MET A 137 8.89 -5.75 12.30
C MET A 137 8.66 -4.43 11.54
N GLU A 138 9.03 -3.31 12.15
CA GLU A 138 8.90 -1.98 11.52
C GLU A 138 9.72 -1.90 10.22
N ALA A 139 10.97 -2.37 10.24
CA ALA A 139 11.84 -2.37 9.07
C ALA A 139 11.25 -3.18 7.90
N VAL A 140 10.73 -4.38 8.19
CA VAL A 140 10.15 -5.26 7.17
C VAL A 140 8.82 -4.70 6.64
N ALA A 141 7.95 -4.18 7.51
CA ALA A 141 6.71 -3.52 7.09
C ALA A 141 6.99 -2.28 6.23
N HIS A 142 8.00 -1.49 6.61
CA HIS A 142 8.42 -0.31 5.87
C HIS A 142 8.89 -0.69 4.45
N GLN A 143 9.79 -1.66 4.35
CA GLN A 143 10.31 -2.13 3.07
C GLN A 143 9.19 -2.66 2.15
N GLY A 144 8.23 -3.42 2.70
CA GLY A 144 7.06 -3.88 1.96
C GLY A 144 6.18 -2.74 1.45
N LYS A 145 5.93 -1.71 2.27
CA LYS A 145 5.17 -0.52 1.86
C LYS A 145 5.89 0.30 0.79
N GLU A 146 7.20 0.49 0.90
CA GLU A 146 7.99 1.20 -0.11
C GLU A 146 7.88 0.52 -1.47
N LEU A 147 8.01 -0.81 -1.52
CA LEU A 147 7.81 -1.60 -2.73
C LEU A 147 6.40 -1.38 -3.31
N ALA A 148 5.37 -1.53 -2.49
CA ALA A 148 3.97 -1.40 -2.93
C ALA A 148 3.61 0.03 -3.38
N SER A 149 4.22 1.05 -2.78
CA SER A 149 3.91 2.47 -3.07
C SER A 149 4.11 2.85 -4.54
N SER A 150 5.06 2.20 -5.22
CA SER A 150 5.37 2.41 -6.63
C SER A 150 4.15 2.21 -7.56
N PHE A 151 3.29 1.24 -7.24
CA PHE A 151 2.03 1.02 -7.93
C PHE A 151 1.08 2.21 -7.75
N ASN A 152 0.90 2.67 -6.50
CA ASN A 152 -0.01 3.77 -6.17
C ASN A 152 0.42 5.07 -6.87
N HIS A 153 1.73 5.38 -6.89
CA HIS A 153 2.25 6.52 -7.66
C HIS A 153 1.97 6.38 -9.15
N ARG A 154 2.20 5.19 -9.73
CA ARG A 154 1.98 4.96 -11.17
C ARG A 154 0.50 5.09 -11.52
N LEU A 155 -0.39 4.52 -10.72
CA LEU A 155 -1.84 4.59 -10.90
C LEU A 155 -2.30 6.06 -10.93
N HIS A 156 -1.87 6.87 -9.97
CA HIS A 156 -2.21 8.29 -9.91
C HIS A 156 -1.58 9.16 -11.00
N GLN A 157 -0.52 8.68 -11.66
CA GLN A 157 0.14 9.39 -12.76
C GLN A 157 -0.27 8.86 -14.14
N SER A 158 -1.18 7.89 -14.19
CA SER A 158 -1.63 7.27 -15.45
C SER A 158 -2.58 8.16 -16.23
N MET A 159 -2.02 8.91 -17.19
CA MET A 159 -2.80 9.70 -18.14
C MET A 159 -3.74 8.85 -19.00
N ALA A 160 -3.34 7.62 -19.33
CA ALA A 160 -4.16 6.69 -20.12
C ALA A 160 -5.41 6.28 -19.34
N LEU A 161 -5.24 5.90 -18.07
CA LEU A 161 -6.35 5.55 -17.18
C LEU A 161 -7.27 6.74 -16.93
N HIS A 162 -6.72 7.93 -16.64
CA HIS A 162 -7.51 9.16 -16.47
C HIS A 162 -8.40 9.45 -17.68
N ALA A 163 -7.81 9.44 -18.89
CA ALA A 163 -8.55 9.66 -20.12
C ALA A 163 -9.62 8.58 -20.36
N LEU A 164 -9.36 7.33 -19.99
CA LEU A 164 -10.32 6.24 -20.09
C LEU A 164 -11.50 6.43 -19.10
N LEU A 165 -11.24 6.82 -17.85
CA LEU A 165 -12.28 7.12 -16.85
C LEU A 165 -13.14 8.31 -17.28
N LEU A 166 -12.54 9.39 -17.79
CA LEU A 166 -13.28 10.52 -18.36
C LEU A 166 -14.17 10.10 -19.54
N ARG A 167 -13.70 9.19 -20.40
CA ARG A 167 -14.53 8.63 -21.48
C ARG A 167 -15.72 7.84 -20.93
N VAL A 168 -15.53 6.99 -19.92
CA VAL A 168 -16.64 6.29 -19.26
C VAL A 168 -17.65 7.30 -18.70
N ARG A 169 -17.16 8.37 -18.07
CA ARG A 169 -17.99 9.38 -17.40
C ARG A 169 -18.79 10.28 -18.35
N SER A 170 -18.22 10.58 -19.52
CA SER A 170 -18.77 11.50 -20.52
C SER A 170 -19.68 10.84 -21.56
N ARG A 171 -19.84 9.51 -21.53
CA ARG A 171 -20.81 8.81 -22.37
C ARG A 171 -22.22 9.36 -22.11
N SER A 172 -22.93 9.69 -23.18
CA SER A 172 -24.32 10.17 -23.10
C SER A 172 -25.24 9.19 -22.36
N THR A 173 -24.96 7.89 -22.44
CA THR A 173 -25.73 6.85 -21.76
C THR A 173 -25.30 6.59 -20.31
N ALA A 174 -24.20 7.18 -19.82
CA ALA A 174 -23.66 6.89 -18.50
C ALA A 174 -24.66 7.18 -17.37
N ALA A 175 -25.43 8.27 -17.48
CA ALA A 175 -26.43 8.64 -16.48
C ALA A 175 -27.63 7.67 -16.41
N HIS A 176 -27.85 6.85 -17.45
CA HIS A 176 -28.93 5.88 -17.54
C HIS A 176 -28.44 4.44 -17.31
N GLU A 177 -27.20 4.13 -17.68
CA GLU A 177 -26.59 2.80 -17.51
C GLU A 177 -25.96 2.59 -16.13
N LEU A 178 -25.52 3.65 -15.46
CA LEU A 178 -24.83 3.58 -14.18
C LEU A 178 -25.75 4.04 -13.04
N SER A 179 -25.71 3.32 -11.93
CA SER A 179 -26.34 3.77 -10.69
C SER A 179 -25.68 5.04 -10.15
N HIS A 180 -26.40 5.76 -9.27
CA HIS A 180 -25.86 6.93 -8.57
C HIS A 180 -24.53 6.62 -7.85
N TRP A 181 -24.44 5.45 -7.22
CA TRP A 181 -23.23 5.02 -6.51
C TRP A 181 -22.06 4.75 -7.46
N GLN A 182 -22.31 4.14 -8.61
CA GLN A 182 -21.28 3.92 -9.63
C GLN A 182 -20.77 5.25 -10.19
N LEU A 183 -21.66 6.21 -10.45
CA LEU A 183 -21.24 7.55 -10.89
C LEU A 183 -20.37 8.24 -9.83
N ARG A 184 -20.77 8.18 -8.55
CA ARG A 184 -19.97 8.71 -7.44
C ARG A 184 -18.60 8.06 -7.33
N ALA A 185 -18.54 6.73 -7.47
CA ALA A 185 -17.27 5.99 -7.44
C ALA A 185 -16.37 6.37 -8.62
N LEU A 186 -16.94 6.53 -9.82
CA LEU A 186 -16.20 7.00 -10.99
C LEU A 186 -15.65 8.42 -10.79
N ASP A 187 -16.48 9.33 -10.27
CA ASP A 187 -16.05 10.70 -9.95
C ASP A 187 -14.92 10.71 -8.90
N HIS A 188 -15.01 9.83 -7.90
CA HIS A 188 -13.95 9.65 -6.90
C HIS A 188 -12.64 9.17 -7.54
N TRP A 189 -12.68 8.17 -8.42
CA TRP A 189 -11.49 7.69 -9.13
C TRP A 189 -10.82 8.76 -9.99
N ILE A 190 -11.62 9.59 -10.68
CA ILE A 190 -11.09 10.71 -11.47
C ILE A 190 -10.36 11.70 -10.55
N LEU A 191 -10.98 12.09 -9.44
CA LEU A 191 -10.38 13.01 -8.47
C LEU A 191 -9.12 12.45 -7.81
N MET A 192 -9.11 11.15 -7.49
CA MET A 192 -7.93 10.48 -6.90
C MET A 192 -6.70 10.62 -7.82
N ILE A 193 -6.87 10.39 -9.12
CA ILE A 193 -5.77 10.54 -10.09
C ILE A 193 -5.36 12.01 -10.24
N GLU A 194 -6.33 12.94 -10.30
CA GLU A 194 -6.04 14.38 -10.41
C GLU A 194 -5.26 14.93 -9.22
N TYR A 195 -5.65 14.55 -8.00
CA TYR A 195 -4.96 14.95 -6.77
C TYR A 195 -3.66 14.20 -6.54
N GLY A 196 -3.54 12.97 -7.03
CA GLY A 196 -2.35 12.14 -6.90
C GLY A 196 -1.18 12.52 -7.84
N GLY A 197 -1.21 13.71 -8.44
CA GLY A 197 -0.07 14.28 -9.16
C GLY A 197 -0.10 14.12 -10.67
N LEU A 198 -1.26 13.78 -11.28
CA LEU A 198 -1.41 13.70 -12.74
C LEU A 198 -0.89 14.94 -13.48
N ARG A 199 -1.11 16.14 -12.93
CA ARG A 199 -0.62 17.41 -13.52
C ARG A 199 0.89 17.44 -13.75
N PHE A 200 1.65 16.68 -12.97
CA PHE A 200 3.10 16.62 -13.03
C PHE A 200 3.59 15.55 -14.01
N ALA A 201 2.74 14.63 -14.49
CA ALA A 201 3.14 13.44 -15.23
C ALA A 201 3.99 13.71 -16.49
N ASN A 202 3.88 14.89 -17.09
CA ASN A 202 4.65 15.31 -18.26
C ASN A 202 5.98 16.01 -17.93
N ASN A 203 6.26 16.30 -16.66
CA ASN A 203 7.48 16.95 -16.19
C ASN A 203 8.24 16.02 -15.23
N PRO A 204 9.30 15.32 -15.69
CA PRO A 204 10.06 14.40 -14.86
C PRO A 204 10.65 15.02 -13.59
N ALA A 205 11.02 16.31 -13.63
CA ALA A 205 11.55 17.01 -12.46
C ALA A 205 10.48 17.23 -11.39
N GLU A 206 9.26 17.60 -11.78
CA GLU A 206 8.13 17.75 -10.85
C GLU A 206 7.67 16.40 -10.31
N VAL A 207 7.68 15.34 -11.12
CA VAL A 207 7.41 13.97 -10.65
C VAL A 207 8.44 13.54 -9.60
N ALA A 208 9.72 13.81 -9.84
CA ALA A 208 10.79 13.48 -8.91
C ALA A 208 10.63 14.24 -7.58
N GLU A 209 10.32 15.54 -7.64
CA GLU A 209 10.10 16.35 -6.44
C GLU A 209 8.85 15.92 -5.66
N PHE A 210 7.75 15.61 -6.36
CA PHE A 210 6.54 15.08 -5.72
C PHE A 210 6.82 13.77 -4.97
N LYS A 211 7.55 12.84 -5.60
CA LYS A 211 7.96 11.57 -4.96
C LYS A 211 8.88 11.82 -3.76
N ARG A 212 9.81 12.77 -3.85
CA ARG A 212 10.71 13.13 -2.75
C ARG A 212 9.92 13.66 -1.54
N LEU A 213 8.96 14.56 -1.78
CA LEU A 213 8.10 15.14 -0.74
C LEU A 213 7.18 14.08 -0.10
N ASP A 214 6.59 13.20 -0.91
CA ASP A 214 5.74 12.11 -0.42
C ASP A 214 6.53 11.14 0.48
N ASN A 215 7.75 10.79 0.06
CA ASN A 215 8.66 9.96 0.87
C ASN A 215 9.08 10.67 2.18
N GLU A 216 9.36 11.97 2.11
CA GLU A 216 9.70 12.78 3.29
C GLU A 216 8.53 12.86 4.27
N GLU A 217 7.31 13.09 3.78
CA GLU A 217 6.09 13.11 4.59
C GLU A 217 5.85 11.75 5.26
N ALA A 218 5.95 10.65 4.51
CA ALA A 218 5.81 9.31 5.05
C ALA A 218 6.84 9.03 6.16
N ASN A 219 8.08 9.49 5.97
CA ASN A 219 9.12 9.36 6.99
C ASN A 219 8.84 10.20 8.24
N LEU A 220 8.42 11.46 8.08
CA LEU A 220 8.06 12.33 9.20
C LEU A 220 6.87 11.79 10.00
N LYS A 221 5.85 11.23 9.32
CA LYS A 221 4.70 10.58 9.98
C LYS A 221 5.14 9.40 10.85
N ARG A 222 6.04 8.55 10.35
CA ARG A 222 6.60 7.44 11.14
C ARG A 222 7.40 7.93 12.33
N GLN A 223 8.31 8.89 12.11
CA GLN A 223 9.10 9.49 13.19
C GLN A 223 8.20 10.10 14.27
N PHE A 224 7.10 10.76 13.88
CA PHE A 224 6.14 11.29 14.84
C PHE A 224 5.52 10.19 15.70
N ILE A 225 5.04 9.10 15.08
CA ILE A 225 4.44 7.97 15.80
C ILE A 225 5.46 7.32 16.75
N SER A 226 6.68 7.05 16.27
CA SER A 226 7.77 6.51 17.08
C SER A 226 8.12 7.42 18.26
N ASN A 227 8.25 8.73 18.05
CA ASN A 227 8.53 9.68 19.13
C ASN A 227 7.42 9.72 20.19
N VAL A 228 6.14 9.64 19.78
CA VAL A 228 5.00 9.57 20.71
C VAL A 228 5.03 8.27 21.51
N TYR A 229 5.35 7.15 20.86
CA TYR A 229 5.48 5.85 21.51
C TYR A 229 6.62 5.86 22.53
N ASP A 230 7.82 6.24 22.13
CA ASP A 230 9.01 6.28 22.98
C ASP A 230 8.81 7.24 24.17
N GLY A 231 8.20 8.41 23.93
CA GLY A 231 7.88 9.36 25.00
C GLY A 231 6.85 8.81 26.00
N THR A 232 5.86 8.05 25.52
CA THR A 232 4.84 7.42 26.37
C THR A 232 5.42 6.23 27.15
N GLU A 233 6.28 5.43 26.50
CA GLU A 233 6.94 4.27 27.09
C GLU A 233 7.91 4.69 28.19
N ALA A 234 8.74 5.72 27.93
CA ALA A 234 9.76 6.19 28.86
C ALA A 234 9.16 6.88 30.09
N PHE A 235 7.97 7.46 29.97
CA PHE A 235 7.32 8.13 31.10
C PHE A 235 6.94 7.14 32.19
N HIS A 236 7.49 7.37 33.38
CA HIS A 236 7.05 6.71 34.59
C HIS A 236 7.03 7.70 35.75
N LEU A 237 6.09 7.53 36.67
CA LEU A 237 5.97 8.34 37.88
C LEU A 237 6.12 7.45 39.11
N THR A 238 7.27 7.53 39.76
CA THR A 238 7.54 6.78 41.00
C THR A 238 6.98 7.53 42.22
N LEU A 239 5.86 7.06 42.75
CA LEU A 239 5.22 7.61 43.94
C LEU A 239 5.70 6.91 45.21
N ARG A 240 6.49 7.62 46.03
CA ARG A 240 7.06 7.06 47.28
C ARG A 240 6.11 7.12 48.47
N ASN A 241 5.17 8.06 48.46
CA ASN A 241 4.26 8.29 49.57
C ASN A 241 2.85 7.80 49.18
N GLY A 242 2.39 6.73 49.84
CA GLY A 242 1.08 6.12 49.60
C GLY A 242 -0.10 7.08 49.80
N LYS A 243 0.09 8.23 50.47
CA LYS A 243 -0.95 9.28 50.56
C LYS A 243 -1.34 9.86 49.19
N HIS A 244 -0.46 9.83 48.19
CA HIS A 244 -0.77 10.27 46.82
C HIS A 244 -1.66 9.28 46.05
N LEU A 245 -1.81 8.05 46.56
CA LEU A 245 -2.63 7.00 45.96
C LEU A 245 -4.02 6.86 46.62
N ARG A 246 -4.40 7.78 47.51
CA ARG A 246 -5.73 7.75 48.15
C ARG A 246 -6.83 7.92 47.09
N GLY A 247 -7.82 7.02 47.12
CA GLY A 247 -8.94 7.01 46.17
C GLY A 247 -8.71 6.17 44.92
N VAL A 248 -7.49 5.64 44.72
CA VAL A 248 -7.22 4.68 43.64
C VAL A 248 -7.81 3.31 44.01
N PRO A 249 -8.62 2.67 43.15
CA PRO A 249 -9.18 1.35 43.41
C PRO A 249 -8.10 0.28 43.62
N HIS A 250 -8.40 -0.73 44.43
CA HIS A 250 -7.46 -1.83 44.72
C HIS A 250 -6.99 -2.58 43.47
N SER A 251 -7.84 -2.78 42.48
CA SER A 251 -7.47 -3.41 41.20
C SER A 251 -6.41 -2.59 40.46
N THR A 252 -6.58 -1.27 40.41
CA THR A 252 -5.61 -0.36 39.78
C THR A 252 -4.28 -0.35 40.52
N LEU A 253 -4.29 -0.37 41.86
CA LEU A 253 -3.06 -0.49 42.66
C LEU A 253 -2.31 -1.79 42.38
N ALA A 254 -3.03 -2.91 42.23
CA ALA A 254 -2.44 -4.19 41.88
C ALA A 254 -1.80 -4.16 40.48
N SER A 255 -2.49 -3.58 39.49
CA SER A 255 -1.93 -3.40 38.13
C SER A 255 -0.69 -2.51 38.12
N MET A 256 -0.69 -1.38 38.86
CA MET A 256 0.48 -0.49 38.98
C MET A 256 1.67 -1.22 39.62
N ALA A 257 1.45 -2.03 40.65
CA ALA A 257 2.50 -2.80 41.30
C ALA A 257 3.07 -3.90 40.38
N ALA A 258 2.21 -4.59 39.64
CA ALA A 258 2.63 -5.59 38.66
C ALA A 258 3.48 -4.97 37.54
N GLU A 259 3.07 -3.80 37.01
CA GLU A 259 3.83 -3.08 35.99
C GLU A 259 5.19 -2.61 36.51
N ALA A 260 5.25 -2.06 37.72
CA ALA A 260 6.50 -1.64 38.36
C ALA A 260 7.48 -2.82 38.54
N GLN A 261 6.97 -4.01 38.88
CA GLN A 261 7.77 -5.23 38.97
C GLN A 261 8.26 -5.69 37.59
N ALA A 262 7.38 -5.71 36.58
CA ALA A 262 7.74 -6.11 35.21
C ALA A 262 8.84 -5.21 34.61
N ARG A 263 8.79 -3.91 34.90
CA ARG A 263 9.80 -2.93 34.47
C ARG A 263 11.04 -2.86 35.38
N ASN A 264 11.15 -3.73 36.39
CA ASN A 264 12.24 -3.74 37.36
C ASN A 264 12.48 -2.38 38.03
N PHE A 265 11.42 -1.60 38.26
CA PHE A 265 11.49 -0.37 39.05
C PHE A 265 11.70 -0.75 40.52
N THR A 266 12.96 -0.99 40.87
CA THR A 266 13.39 -1.30 42.23
C THR A 266 13.70 -0.01 42.98
N TYR A 267 13.47 -0.06 44.28
CA TYR A 267 13.84 1.02 45.18
C TYR A 267 15.28 0.81 45.65
N SER A 268 16.21 1.71 45.31
CA SER A 268 17.44 1.85 46.09
C SER A 268 17.07 2.45 47.44
N ARG A 269 17.44 1.75 48.52
CA ARG A 269 17.28 2.24 49.90
C ARG A 269 17.93 3.59 50.12
#